data_AF-A0A9W6TW72-F1
#
_entry.id   AF-A0A9W6TW72-F1
#
_cell.length_a   1.000
_cell.length_b   1.000
_cell.length_c   1.000
_cell.angle_alpha   90.00
_cell.angle_beta   90.00
_cell.angle_gamma   90.00
#
_symmetry.space_group_name_H-M   'P 1'
#
loop_
_entity.id
_entity.type
_entity.pdbx_description
1 polymer ?
#
loop_
_entity_poly.entity_id
_entity_poly.type
_entity_poly.pdbx_seq_one_letter_code
_entity_poly.pdbx_strand_id
1 'polypeptide(L)'
;MKVNVFVAVGGAAARRICWYMGTSDAQVEQAMRLQLRVDARTAFLLRDADGDVVPVSSTLPNGQHYTLVLQDDLCEEMSGSTSAINTRAITSPSGDVSASLTSSPVASKRRRTEDAEASVVHTTATVTTTASTYPSSTPPRSIATVIAQFVDTFTRPIANDDNVNFIPNTGRFALYALYSELVHDKKFHPKREDVFYKMTSMHCKVDRQRVNRYYQCRAENGVGTEVVQCKPQGKGVLLRQYRNAVGVEELQEVIKSAPFVSWLKLDPKEVAAVYVRFVDSFTPIGKSDYRIQSNEDRSSNEATVIEQHILRV
;
A
#
# COMPACT_ATOMS: atom_id res chain seq x y z
N MET A 1 18.45 7.64 -15.96
CA MET A 1 17.96 7.50 -17.35
C MET A 1 16.72 8.39 -17.50
N LYS A 2 16.61 9.15 -18.61
CA LYS A 2 15.48 10.05 -18.89
C LYS A 2 14.44 9.29 -19.72
N VAL A 3 13.17 9.42 -19.34
CA VAL A 3 12.01 8.87 -20.06
C VAL A 3 11.21 10.04 -20.62
N ASN A 4 10.68 9.89 -21.83
CA ASN A 4 9.74 10.84 -22.39
C ASN A 4 8.63 10.16 -23.18
N VAL A 5 7.44 10.75 -23.18
CA VAL A 5 6.28 10.36 -23.99
C VAL A 5 5.70 11.59 -24.68
N PHE A 6 4.85 11.36 -25.67
CA PHE A 6 4.15 12.41 -26.41
C PHE A 6 2.65 12.28 -26.16
N VAL A 7 2.00 13.31 -25.63
CA VAL A 7 0.57 13.25 -25.28
C VAL A 7 -0.22 14.33 -26.04
N ALA A 8 -1.21 13.92 -26.83
CA ALA A 8 -2.15 14.80 -27.53
C ALA A 8 -3.43 14.99 -26.73
N VAL A 9 -4.10 16.14 -26.89
CA VAL A 9 -5.39 16.45 -26.25
C VAL A 9 -6.38 16.87 -27.33
N GLY A 10 -7.51 16.18 -27.47
CA GLY A 10 -8.60 16.59 -28.36
C GLY A 10 -8.18 16.87 -29.82
N GLY A 11 -7.31 16.04 -30.40
CA GLY A 11 -6.81 16.21 -31.77
C GLY A 11 -5.73 17.30 -31.94
N ALA A 12 -5.30 17.96 -30.87
CA ALA A 12 -4.20 18.94 -30.91
C ALA A 12 -2.81 18.27 -31.01
N ALA A 13 -1.81 19.08 -31.35
CA ALA A 13 -0.42 18.63 -31.43
C ALA A 13 0.06 18.01 -30.09
N ALA A 14 0.72 16.85 -30.19
CA ALA A 14 1.22 16.13 -29.03
C ALA A 14 2.31 16.92 -28.30
N ARG A 15 2.21 17.00 -26.97
CA ARG A 15 3.23 17.62 -26.11
C ARG A 15 4.21 16.57 -25.61
N ARG A 16 5.50 16.89 -25.66
CA ARG A 16 6.54 16.02 -25.12
C ARG A 16 6.66 16.21 -23.61
N ILE A 17 6.37 15.15 -22.87
CA ILE A 17 6.44 15.12 -21.41
C ILE A 17 7.60 14.22 -21.02
N CYS A 18 8.45 14.67 -20.10
CA CYS A 18 9.64 13.93 -19.72
C CYS A 18 9.91 13.96 -18.23
N TRP A 19 10.46 12.86 -17.73
CA TRP A 19 10.83 12.66 -16.33
C TRP A 19 12.08 11.79 -16.24
N TYR A 20 12.64 11.69 -15.03
CA TYR A 20 13.73 10.78 -14.75
C TYR A 20 13.19 9.47 -14.19
N MET A 21 13.82 8.34 -14.54
CA MET A 21 13.49 7.05 -13.93
C MET A 21 13.53 7.16 -12.39
N GLY A 22 12.52 6.59 -11.72
CA GLY A 22 12.32 6.69 -10.28
C GLY A 22 11.39 7.83 -9.84
N THR A 23 10.92 8.67 -10.76
CA THR A 23 9.80 9.60 -10.50
C THR A 23 8.53 8.81 -10.22
N SER A 24 7.75 9.18 -9.21
CA SER A 24 6.50 8.47 -8.87
C SER A 24 5.38 8.73 -9.88
N ASP A 25 4.41 7.81 -9.97
CA ASP A 25 3.26 7.94 -10.87
C ASP A 25 2.47 9.24 -10.60
N ALA A 26 2.29 9.61 -9.33
CA ALA A 26 1.62 10.85 -8.93
C ALA A 26 2.37 12.11 -9.42
N GLN A 27 3.71 12.10 -9.35
CA GLN A 27 4.52 13.23 -9.87
C GLN A 27 4.49 13.30 -11.40
N VAL A 28 4.45 12.15 -12.09
CA VAL A 28 4.29 12.09 -13.54
C VAL A 28 2.90 12.62 -13.93
N GLU A 29 1.84 12.17 -13.27
CA GLU A 29 0.48 12.64 -13.48
C GLU A 29 0.36 14.14 -13.22
N GLN A 30 0.93 14.65 -12.13
CA GLN A 30 0.93 16.08 -11.81
C GLN A 30 1.68 16.89 -12.89
N ALA A 31 2.83 16.42 -13.35
CA ALA A 31 3.58 17.06 -14.43
C ALA A 31 2.79 17.05 -15.75
N MET A 32 2.09 15.94 -16.03
CA MET A 32 1.21 15.84 -17.19
C MET A 32 0.05 16.84 -17.10
N ARG A 33 -0.64 16.91 -15.95
CA ARG A 33 -1.72 17.90 -15.75
C ARG A 33 -1.24 19.32 -16.01
N LEU A 34 -0.13 19.72 -15.40
CA LEU A 34 0.45 21.06 -15.56
C LEU A 34 0.81 21.36 -17.01
N GLN A 35 1.45 20.42 -17.71
CA GLN A 35 1.89 20.62 -19.09
C GLN A 35 0.76 20.54 -20.09
N LEU A 36 -0.29 19.77 -19.83
CA LEU A 36 -1.44 19.60 -20.72
C LEU A 36 -2.60 20.55 -20.38
N ARG A 37 -2.48 21.34 -19.29
CA ARG A 37 -3.52 22.24 -18.75
C ARG A 37 -4.82 21.51 -18.41
N VAL A 38 -4.70 20.31 -17.86
CA VAL A 38 -5.83 19.55 -17.32
C VAL A 38 -6.12 20.03 -15.91
N ASP A 39 -7.40 20.22 -15.56
CA ASP A 39 -7.81 20.63 -14.22
C ASP A 39 -7.36 19.61 -13.16
N ALA A 40 -7.02 20.10 -11.97
CA ALA A 40 -6.59 19.30 -10.83
C ALA A 40 -7.65 18.29 -10.36
N ARG A 41 -8.94 18.58 -10.60
CA ARG A 41 -10.05 17.70 -10.18
C ARG A 41 -10.53 16.75 -11.27
N THR A 42 -10.10 16.95 -12.51
CA THR A 42 -10.52 16.10 -13.63
C THR A 42 -9.73 14.80 -13.64
N ALA A 43 -10.44 13.68 -13.61
CA ALA A 43 -9.87 12.37 -13.86
C ALA A 43 -9.63 12.19 -15.35
N PHE A 44 -8.49 11.60 -15.70
CA PHE A 44 -8.11 11.35 -17.08
C PHE A 44 -7.28 10.08 -17.18
N LEU A 45 -7.28 9.49 -18.38
CA LEU A 45 -6.48 8.33 -18.74
C LEU A 45 -5.73 8.64 -20.04
N LEU A 46 -4.88 7.70 -20.47
CA LEU A 46 -4.14 7.77 -21.71
C LEU A 46 -4.63 6.66 -22.64
N ARG A 47 -4.91 6.97 -23.90
CA ARG A 47 -5.14 5.99 -24.96
C ARG A 47 -3.86 5.81 -25.76
N ASP A 48 -3.37 4.60 -25.92
CA ASP A 48 -2.17 4.31 -26.70
C ASP A 48 -2.46 4.18 -28.20
N ALA A 49 -1.44 3.79 -28.97
CA ALA A 49 -1.55 3.61 -30.42
C ALA A 49 -2.41 2.40 -30.83
N ASP A 50 -2.54 1.41 -29.95
CA ASP A 50 -3.36 0.21 -30.17
C ASP A 50 -4.84 0.47 -29.79
N GLY A 51 -5.11 1.62 -29.18
CA GLY A 51 -6.44 2.04 -28.74
C GLY A 51 -6.75 1.66 -27.29
N ASP A 52 -5.78 1.08 -26.58
CA ASP A 52 -5.95 0.66 -25.19
C ASP A 52 -5.89 1.87 -24.26
N VAL A 53 -6.82 1.89 -23.28
CA VAL A 53 -6.89 2.95 -22.28
C VAL A 53 -6.14 2.51 -21.03
N VAL A 54 -5.07 3.23 -20.71
CA VAL A 54 -4.12 2.94 -19.63
C VAL A 54 -4.02 4.11 -18.64
N PRO A 55 -3.73 3.82 -17.36
CA PRO A 55 -3.47 4.87 -16.39
C PRO A 55 -2.14 5.56 -16.66
N VAL A 56 -1.98 6.78 -16.14
CA VAL A 56 -0.67 7.44 -16.11
C VAL A 56 0.26 6.66 -15.19
N SER A 57 1.45 6.32 -15.69
CA SER A 57 2.45 5.63 -14.90
C SER A 57 3.86 6.11 -15.22
N SER A 58 4.74 6.04 -14.22
CA SER A 58 6.18 6.30 -14.37
C SER A 58 6.90 5.25 -15.22
N THR A 59 6.27 4.09 -15.44
CA THR A 59 6.80 2.97 -16.24
C THR A 59 6.30 2.97 -17.68
N LEU A 60 5.70 4.05 -18.17
CA LEU A 60 5.30 4.15 -19.57
C LEU A 60 6.52 3.97 -20.50
N PRO A 61 6.39 3.21 -21.60
CA PRO A 61 7.49 3.01 -22.54
C PRO A 61 8.02 4.33 -23.12
N ASN A 62 9.34 4.44 -23.16
CA ASN A 62 10.02 5.64 -23.65
C ASN A 62 9.77 5.85 -25.16
N GLY A 63 9.42 7.08 -25.53
CA GLY A 63 9.21 7.50 -26.92
C GLY A 63 7.81 7.27 -27.47
N GLN A 64 6.89 6.73 -26.68
CA GLN A 64 5.54 6.42 -27.16
C GLN A 64 4.61 7.63 -27.23
N HIS A 65 3.60 7.49 -28.09
CA HIS A 65 2.52 8.47 -28.30
C HIS A 65 1.23 8.01 -27.62
N TYR A 66 0.56 8.95 -26.97
CA TYR A 66 -0.70 8.77 -26.28
C TYR A 66 -1.67 9.90 -26.59
N THR A 67 -2.96 9.62 -26.45
CA THR A 67 -4.02 10.61 -26.47
C THR A 67 -4.64 10.71 -25.09
N LEU A 68 -4.82 11.91 -24.58
CA LEU A 68 -5.51 12.16 -23.32
C LEU A 68 -7.00 11.83 -23.49
N VAL A 69 -7.55 11.03 -22.58
CA VAL A 69 -8.97 10.71 -22.50
C VAL A 69 -9.52 11.28 -21.20
N LEU A 70 -10.45 12.23 -21.30
CA LEU A 70 -11.11 12.80 -20.12
C LEU A 70 -12.27 11.89 -19.71
N GLN A 71 -12.56 11.84 -18.40
CA GLN A 71 -13.69 11.03 -17.90
C GLN A 71 -15.03 11.45 -18.51
N ASP A 72 -15.22 12.73 -18.80
CA ASP A 72 -16.44 13.26 -19.40
C ASP A 72 -16.64 12.72 -20.84
N ASP A 73 -15.55 12.51 -21.60
CA ASP A 73 -15.59 11.95 -22.95
C ASP A 73 -15.94 10.45 -22.95
N LEU A 74 -15.59 9.72 -21.87
CA LEU A 74 -15.93 8.29 -21.71
C LEU A 74 -17.43 8.09 -21.44
N CYS A 75 -18.09 9.08 -20.81
CA CYS A 75 -19.53 9.04 -20.58
C CYS A 75 -20.33 9.26 -21.88
N GLU A 76 -19.83 10.09 -22.81
CA GLU A 76 -20.47 10.26 -24.13
C GLU A 76 -20.31 9.03 -25.03
N GLU A 77 -19.17 8.33 -25.00
CA GLU A 77 -18.99 7.06 -25.74
C GLU A 77 -19.87 5.92 -25.19
N MET A 78 -20.19 5.91 -23.89
CA MET A 78 -21.08 4.90 -23.26
C MET A 78 -22.57 5.20 -23.37
N SER A 79 -22.97 6.47 -23.57
CA SER A 79 -24.38 6.86 -23.77
C SER A 79 -24.83 6.80 -25.24
N GLY A 80 -23.94 6.51 -26.19
CA GLY A 80 -24.23 6.47 -27.63
C GLY A 80 -24.76 5.14 -28.19
N SER A 81 -25.28 4.22 -27.37
CA SER A 81 -25.76 2.92 -27.88
C SER A 81 -27.08 2.46 -27.29
N THR A 82 -28.14 3.25 -27.45
CA THR A 82 -29.48 2.70 -27.66
C THR A 82 -30.30 3.57 -28.63
N SER A 83 -30.79 2.92 -29.70
CA SER A 83 -31.86 3.35 -30.63
C SER A 83 -31.46 4.23 -31.83
N ALA A 84 -31.34 3.63 -33.02
CA ALA A 84 -32.42 3.68 -34.03
C ALA A 84 -31.99 3.05 -35.38
N ILE A 85 -32.88 2.20 -35.88
CA ILE A 85 -32.91 1.61 -37.22
C ILE A 85 -33.55 2.61 -38.21
N ASN A 86 -33.09 2.56 -39.48
CA ASN A 86 -33.58 3.21 -40.72
C ASN A 86 -33.25 4.72 -40.89
N THR A 87 -32.71 5.21 -42.02
CA THR A 87 -33.12 4.96 -43.43
C THR A 87 -32.01 5.38 -44.42
N ARG A 88 -31.99 4.74 -45.61
CA ARG A 88 -31.12 4.98 -46.78
C ARG A 88 -31.00 6.45 -47.24
N ALA A 89 -29.80 6.81 -47.75
CA ALA A 89 -29.67 7.47 -49.06
C ALA A 89 -28.30 7.18 -49.68
N ILE A 90 -28.33 6.99 -51.00
CA ILE A 90 -27.29 6.53 -51.91
C ILE A 90 -26.43 7.71 -52.37
N THR A 91 -25.10 7.53 -52.49
CA THR A 91 -24.31 7.98 -53.65
C THR A 91 -22.85 7.51 -53.55
N SER A 92 -22.49 6.55 -54.40
CA SER A 92 -21.12 6.37 -54.92
C SER A 92 -20.92 7.33 -56.12
N PRO A 93 -19.70 7.61 -56.63
CA PRO A 93 -18.90 6.56 -57.27
C PRO A 93 -17.36 6.67 -57.21
N SER A 94 -16.75 5.49 -57.38
CA SER A 94 -15.62 5.13 -58.25
C SER A 94 -14.17 5.46 -57.86
N GLY A 95 -13.38 4.38 -57.79
CA GLY A 95 -11.90 4.38 -57.84
C GLY A 95 -11.28 3.02 -57.49
N ASP A 96 -11.59 1.96 -58.27
CA ASP A 96 -10.88 0.66 -58.28
C ASP A 96 -9.37 0.82 -58.53
N VAL A 97 -8.50 0.02 -57.89
CA VAL A 97 -7.82 -1.15 -58.53
C VAL A 97 -7.24 -2.13 -57.48
N SER A 98 -7.47 -3.40 -57.77
CA SER A 98 -7.09 -4.69 -57.16
C SER A 98 -5.66 -4.93 -56.66
N ALA A 99 -5.53 -5.80 -55.63
CA ALA A 99 -5.03 -7.20 -55.72
C ALA A 99 -4.51 -7.65 -54.33
N SER A 100 -5.24 -8.49 -53.59
CA SER A 100 -5.16 -9.96 -53.57
C SER A 100 -3.90 -10.53 -52.91
N LEU A 101 -4.05 -11.15 -51.73
CA LEU A 101 -3.95 -12.61 -51.55
C LEU A 101 -3.94 -12.98 -50.04
N THR A 102 -4.94 -13.80 -49.64
CA THR A 102 -4.90 -14.99 -48.73
C THR A 102 -4.16 -14.89 -47.37
N SER A 103 -4.65 -15.37 -46.23
CA SER A 103 -5.74 -16.31 -45.89
C SER A 103 -6.01 -16.25 -44.38
N SER A 104 -7.25 -16.57 -44.01
CA SER A 104 -7.89 -16.51 -42.68
C SER A 104 -7.41 -17.58 -41.67
N PRO A 105 -7.89 -17.50 -40.40
CA PRO A 105 -7.25 -18.02 -39.18
C PRO A 105 -7.84 -19.35 -38.69
N VAL A 106 -7.24 -19.95 -37.65
CA VAL A 106 -7.93 -20.96 -36.83
C VAL A 106 -7.59 -20.78 -35.35
N ALA A 107 -8.63 -20.49 -34.57
CA ALA A 107 -8.67 -20.64 -33.12
C ALA A 107 -8.91 -22.11 -32.74
N SER A 108 -8.44 -22.56 -31.56
CA SER A 108 -9.22 -23.35 -30.56
C SER A 108 -8.36 -24.15 -29.56
N LYS A 109 -8.58 -23.87 -28.26
CA LYS A 109 -9.15 -24.80 -27.25
C LYS A 109 -8.33 -26.01 -26.71
N ARG A 110 -8.09 -25.94 -25.38
CA ARG A 110 -8.16 -26.98 -24.32
C ARG A 110 -7.18 -28.18 -24.28
N ARG A 111 -6.70 -28.41 -23.04
CA ARG A 111 -6.70 -29.66 -22.21
C ARG A 111 -5.35 -30.36 -21.95
N ARG A 112 -4.96 -30.39 -20.65
CA ARG A 112 -4.63 -31.57 -19.79
C ARG A 112 -4.54 -32.92 -20.53
N THR A 113 -3.60 -33.83 -20.28
CA THR A 113 -3.09 -34.36 -18.99
C THR A 113 -1.87 -35.29 -19.26
N GLU A 114 -1.03 -35.46 -18.23
CA GLU A 114 -0.31 -36.69 -17.80
C GLU A 114 0.70 -37.38 -18.73
N ASP A 115 1.91 -37.57 -18.19
CA ASP A 115 2.59 -38.86 -18.26
C ASP A 115 3.25 -39.19 -16.92
N ALA A 116 3.12 -40.46 -16.56
CA ALA A 116 3.50 -41.09 -15.31
C ALA A 116 4.91 -41.65 -15.38
N GLU A 117 5.58 -41.78 -14.23
CA GLU A 117 6.45 -42.93 -14.00
C GLU A 117 6.43 -43.37 -12.54
N ALA A 118 6.40 -44.70 -12.39
CA ALA A 118 5.99 -45.43 -11.22
C ALA A 118 7.15 -45.79 -10.30
N SER A 119 6.86 -45.94 -9.00
CA SER A 119 7.43 -47.05 -8.24
C SER A 119 6.52 -47.43 -7.08
N VAL A 120 6.13 -48.70 -7.09
CA VAL A 120 5.23 -49.38 -6.15
C VAL A 120 6.09 -50.25 -5.23
N VAL A 121 5.89 -50.14 -3.91
CA VAL A 121 6.07 -51.26 -2.99
C VAL A 121 4.91 -51.27 -2.01
N HIS A 122 4.17 -52.38 -2.01
CA HIS A 122 3.04 -52.66 -1.14
C HIS A 122 3.48 -53.06 0.27
N THR A 123 2.74 -52.61 1.29
CA THR A 123 2.52 -53.43 2.49
C THR A 123 1.12 -53.17 3.02
N THR A 124 0.35 -54.25 3.14
CA THR A 124 -1.03 -54.34 3.62
C THR A 124 -1.11 -54.22 5.13
N ALA A 125 -2.08 -53.45 5.65
CA ALA A 125 -2.67 -53.70 6.97
C ALA A 125 -4.07 -53.04 7.10
N THR A 126 -5.09 -53.90 7.04
CA THR A 126 -6.34 -53.94 7.81
C THR A 126 -6.92 -52.62 8.34
N VAL A 127 -8.07 -52.23 7.76
CA VAL A 127 -8.96 -51.20 8.28
C VAL A 127 -9.71 -51.76 9.49
N THR A 128 -9.47 -51.21 10.67
CA THR A 128 -10.32 -51.39 11.85
C THR A 128 -11.03 -50.06 12.12
N THR A 129 -12.32 -50.02 11.78
CA THR A 129 -13.25 -48.98 12.19
C THR A 129 -13.42 -49.01 13.70
N THR A 130 -12.93 -47.97 14.39
CA THR A 130 -13.38 -47.64 15.74
C THR A 130 -13.76 -46.16 15.77
N ALA A 131 -15.01 -45.91 16.13
CA ALA A 131 -15.52 -44.60 16.44
C ALA A 131 -14.79 -44.06 17.68
N SER A 132 -14.21 -42.86 17.61
CA SER A 132 -13.84 -42.10 18.80
C SER A 132 -13.60 -40.63 18.49
N THR A 133 -14.41 -39.79 19.15
CA THR A 133 -14.09 -38.48 19.73
C THR A 133 -13.33 -37.49 18.84
N TYR A 134 -14.05 -36.50 18.32
CA TYR A 134 -13.51 -35.24 17.81
C TYR A 134 -12.37 -34.70 18.69
N PRO A 135 -11.11 -34.62 18.20
CA PRO A 135 -10.21 -33.58 18.61
C PRO A 135 -10.48 -32.40 17.67
N SER A 136 -11.08 -31.34 18.20
CA SER A 136 -10.91 -30.00 17.65
C SER A 136 -9.44 -29.62 17.76
N SER A 137 -8.59 -30.17 16.87
CA SER A 137 -7.20 -29.76 16.74
C SER A 137 -7.10 -28.92 15.47
N THR A 138 -7.39 -27.63 15.61
CA THR A 138 -6.75 -26.68 14.71
C THR A 138 -5.25 -26.90 14.81
N PRO A 139 -4.52 -27.05 13.70
CA PRO A 139 -3.08 -27.29 13.74
C PRO A 139 -2.41 -26.18 14.56
N PRO A 140 -1.33 -26.48 15.34
CA PRO A 140 -0.63 -25.48 16.12
C PRO A 140 -0.22 -24.34 15.19
N ARG A 141 -0.86 -23.18 15.39
CA ARG A 141 -0.68 -22.03 14.50
C ARG A 141 0.74 -21.50 14.71
N SER A 142 1.50 -21.38 13.63
CA SER A 142 2.87 -20.86 13.73
C SER A 142 2.87 -19.41 14.22
N ILE A 143 3.91 -19.02 14.95
CA ILE A 143 4.13 -17.63 15.39
C ILE A 143 4.06 -16.67 14.19
N ALA A 144 4.63 -17.07 13.04
CA ALA A 144 4.59 -16.28 11.82
C ALA A 144 3.16 -16.02 11.33
N THR A 145 2.26 -17.01 11.42
CA THR A 145 0.85 -16.85 11.04
C THR A 145 0.13 -15.85 11.94
N VAL A 146 0.38 -15.92 13.26
CA VAL A 146 -0.18 -14.96 14.24
C VAL A 146 0.31 -13.55 13.92
N ILE A 147 1.62 -13.39 13.71
CA ILE A 147 2.23 -12.10 13.37
C ILE A 147 1.69 -11.55 12.05
N ALA A 148 1.51 -12.38 11.02
CA ALA A 148 0.96 -11.94 9.74
C ALA A 148 -0.46 -11.37 9.90
N GLN A 149 -1.34 -12.11 10.57
CA GLN A 149 -2.72 -11.65 10.84
C GLN A 149 -2.75 -10.38 11.69
N PHE A 150 -1.87 -10.30 12.70
CA PHE A 150 -1.70 -9.11 13.52
C PHE A 150 -1.31 -7.88 12.68
N VAL A 151 -0.29 -8.02 11.81
CA VAL A 151 0.17 -6.93 10.94
C VAL A 151 -0.96 -6.46 10.04
N ASP A 152 -1.68 -7.38 9.39
CA ASP A 152 -2.75 -7.02 8.46
C ASP A 152 -3.96 -6.38 9.16
N THR A 153 -4.22 -6.75 10.41
CA THR A 153 -5.29 -6.16 11.22
C THR A 153 -4.99 -4.72 11.59
N PHE A 154 -3.78 -4.40 12.06
CA PHE A 154 -3.48 -3.09 12.64
C PHE A 154 -2.79 -2.11 11.69
N THR A 155 -2.37 -2.55 10.52
CA THR A 155 -1.61 -1.72 9.60
C THR A 155 -2.20 -1.77 8.19
N ARG A 156 -1.93 -0.74 7.40
CA ARG A 156 -2.28 -0.66 5.98
C ARG A 156 -1.05 -0.26 5.16
N PRO A 157 -1.01 -0.58 3.85
CA PRO A 157 0.02 -0.03 2.97
C PRO A 157 0.09 1.49 3.08
N ILE A 158 1.30 2.02 3.07
CA ILE A 158 1.52 3.46 3.02
C ILE A 158 1.40 3.96 1.57
N ALA A 159 0.92 5.18 1.37
CA ALA A 159 0.87 5.80 0.05
C ALA A 159 2.29 6.14 -0.43
N ASN A 160 2.50 6.22 -1.74
CA ASN A 160 3.84 6.46 -2.31
C ASN A 160 4.40 7.86 -1.99
N ASP A 161 3.52 8.81 -1.70
CA ASP A 161 3.81 10.21 -1.38
C ASP A 161 3.85 10.48 0.13
N ASP A 162 3.35 9.54 0.94
CA ASP A 162 3.35 9.66 2.39
C ASP A 162 4.74 9.34 2.96
N ASN A 163 5.46 10.41 3.26
CA ASN A 163 6.81 10.34 3.78
C ASN A 163 6.89 10.39 5.33
N VAL A 164 5.74 10.39 6.00
CA VAL A 164 5.63 10.75 7.42
C VAL A 164 5.06 9.61 8.25
N ASN A 165 3.96 8.98 7.83
CA ASN A 165 3.18 8.05 8.68
C ASN A 165 3.73 6.63 8.79
N PHE A 166 5.02 6.42 8.49
CA PHE A 166 5.63 5.10 8.61
C PHE A 166 5.68 4.61 10.04
N ILE A 167 5.59 3.30 10.20
CA ILE A 167 5.84 2.64 11.49
C ILE A 167 7.36 2.48 11.69
N PRO A 168 7.92 2.88 12.84
CA PRO A 168 9.32 2.65 13.13
C PRO A 168 9.58 1.17 13.43
N ASN A 169 10.82 0.74 13.22
CA ASN A 169 11.23 -0.66 13.41
C ASN A 169 11.82 -0.97 14.79
N THR A 170 11.84 0.02 15.68
CA THR A 170 12.26 -0.14 17.08
C THR A 170 11.73 1.01 17.93
N GLY A 171 11.70 0.80 19.26
CA GLY A 171 11.26 1.79 20.25
C GLY A 171 9.77 1.69 20.57
N ARG A 172 9.30 2.62 21.41
CA ARG A 172 7.94 2.58 21.99
C ARG A 172 6.80 2.77 20.98
N PHE A 173 7.08 3.33 19.81
CA PHE A 173 6.10 3.50 18.73
C PHE A 173 6.15 2.37 17.70
N ALA A 174 6.97 1.36 17.93
CA ALA A 174 7.20 0.29 16.97
C ALA A 174 6.08 -0.76 17.02
N LEU A 175 5.86 -1.45 15.90
CA LEU A 175 4.85 -2.50 15.81
C LEU A 175 5.05 -3.63 16.83
N TYR A 176 6.30 -3.94 17.19
CA TYR A 176 6.61 -4.94 18.20
C TYR A 176 6.21 -4.50 19.63
N ALA A 177 6.25 -3.20 19.92
CA ALA A 177 5.78 -2.67 21.20
C ALA A 177 4.27 -2.91 21.37
N LEU A 178 3.47 -2.56 20.35
CA LEU A 178 2.04 -2.85 20.31
C LEU A 178 1.76 -4.36 20.38
N TYR A 179 2.51 -5.19 19.64
CA TYR A 179 2.35 -6.64 19.68
C TYR A 179 2.57 -7.19 21.10
N SER A 180 3.56 -6.65 21.81
CA SER A 180 3.89 -7.08 23.16
C SER A 180 2.89 -6.63 24.21
N GLU A 181 2.22 -5.51 23.98
CA GLU A 181 1.12 -5.03 24.82
C GLU A 181 -0.15 -5.86 24.62
N LEU A 182 -0.43 -6.31 23.39
CA LEU A 182 -1.66 -7.06 23.06
C LEU A 182 -1.55 -8.57 23.29
N VAL A 183 -0.39 -9.17 22.99
CA VAL A 183 -0.19 -10.62 23.09
C VAL A 183 0.58 -10.91 24.38
N HIS A 184 -0.11 -11.29 25.46
CA HIS A 184 0.57 -11.57 26.73
C HIS A 184 1.23 -12.95 26.77
N ASP A 185 0.69 -13.93 26.04
CA ASP A 185 1.19 -15.29 26.04
C ASP A 185 2.53 -15.39 25.28
N LYS A 186 3.60 -15.58 26.04
CA LYS A 186 4.99 -15.63 25.54
C LYS A 186 5.24 -16.79 24.57
N LYS A 187 4.39 -17.82 24.51
CA LYS A 187 4.56 -18.90 23.52
C LYS A 187 4.34 -18.43 22.07
N PHE A 188 3.61 -17.33 21.90
CA PHE A 188 3.40 -16.69 20.60
C PHE A 188 4.40 -15.58 20.31
N HIS A 189 5.35 -15.31 21.21
CA HIS A 189 6.38 -14.30 20.99
C HIS A 189 7.54 -14.87 20.17
N PRO A 190 8.04 -14.11 19.19
CA PRO A 190 9.34 -14.42 18.61
C PRO A 190 10.44 -14.29 19.68
N LYS A 191 11.53 -15.04 19.53
CA LYS A 191 12.65 -15.05 20.49
C LYS A 191 13.26 -13.67 20.75
N ARG A 192 13.16 -12.76 19.77
CA ARG A 192 13.72 -11.40 19.77
C ARG A 192 12.92 -10.49 18.84
N GLU A 193 13.01 -9.18 19.06
CA GLU A 193 12.38 -8.16 18.21
C GLU A 193 12.84 -8.22 16.75
N ASP A 194 14.13 -8.48 16.48
CA ASP A 194 14.63 -8.60 15.10
C ASP A 194 13.99 -9.77 14.34
N VAL A 195 13.63 -10.84 15.07
CA VAL A 195 12.91 -12.00 14.51
C VAL A 195 11.46 -11.65 14.19
N PHE A 196 10.81 -10.82 15.02
CA PHE A 196 9.47 -10.27 14.71
C PHE A 196 9.48 -9.59 13.35
N TYR A 197 10.39 -8.63 13.15
CA TYR A 197 10.51 -7.90 11.90
C TYR A 197 11.00 -8.74 10.72
N LYS A 198 11.76 -9.81 10.97
CA LYS A 198 12.09 -10.80 9.93
C LYS A 198 10.84 -11.53 9.44
N MET A 199 9.95 -11.93 10.35
CA MET A 199 8.69 -12.57 9.99
C MET A 199 7.74 -11.61 9.27
N THR A 200 7.60 -10.36 9.74
CA THR A 200 6.77 -9.37 9.03
C THR A 200 7.30 -9.08 7.63
N SER A 201 8.63 -9.05 7.43
CA SER A 201 9.25 -8.82 6.12
C SER A 201 8.99 -9.93 5.08
N MET A 202 8.57 -11.12 5.51
CA MET A 202 8.15 -12.19 4.60
C MET A 202 6.75 -11.94 4.02
N HIS A 203 5.95 -11.12 4.70
CA HIS A 203 4.54 -10.87 4.35
C HIS A 203 4.30 -9.44 3.86
N CYS A 204 5.26 -8.54 4.04
CA CYS A 204 5.12 -7.13 3.73
C CYS A 204 6.37 -6.58 3.03
N LYS A 205 6.18 -5.62 2.13
CA LYS A 205 7.30 -4.92 1.49
C LYS A 205 8.05 -4.09 2.53
N VAL A 206 9.37 -4.24 2.52
CA VAL A 206 10.29 -3.48 3.36
C VAL A 206 10.96 -2.41 2.52
N ASP A 207 10.94 -1.18 2.98
CA ASP A 207 11.74 -0.11 2.41
C ASP A 207 13.12 -0.11 3.03
N ARG A 208 14.12 -0.41 2.20
CA ARG A 208 15.53 -0.42 2.60
C ARG A 208 16.11 0.98 2.81
N GLN A 209 15.38 2.03 2.50
CA GLN A 209 15.79 3.39 2.80
C GLN A 209 15.77 3.58 4.33
N ARG A 210 16.97 3.60 4.92
CA ARG A 210 17.21 3.83 6.35
C ARG A 210 17.02 5.31 6.66
N VAL A 211 15.79 5.78 6.60
CA VAL A 211 15.44 7.18 6.85
C VAL A 211 14.97 7.35 8.30
N ASN A 212 15.38 8.45 8.93
CA ASN A 212 14.93 8.81 10.27
C ASN A 212 13.43 9.10 10.29
N ARG A 213 12.80 8.81 11.42
CA ARG A 213 11.38 9.10 11.66
C ARG A 213 11.27 10.06 12.84
N TYR A 214 10.21 10.86 12.82
CA TYR A 214 9.99 11.90 13.81
C TYR A 214 8.56 11.78 14.31
N TYR A 215 8.40 11.82 15.62
CA TYR A 215 7.09 11.73 16.28
C TYR A 215 6.99 12.83 17.32
N GLN A 216 5.81 13.41 17.43
CA GLN A 216 5.40 14.21 18.59
C GLN A 216 4.59 13.30 19.52
N CYS A 217 4.79 13.44 20.82
CA CYS A 217 4.15 12.59 21.82
C CYS A 217 4.11 13.31 23.17
N ARG A 218 3.36 12.78 24.13
CA ARG A 218 3.42 13.31 25.50
C ARG A 218 4.80 13.07 26.10
N ALA A 219 5.34 14.10 26.75
CA ALA A 219 6.62 14.00 27.44
C ALA A 219 6.56 12.94 28.56
N GLU A 220 7.68 12.25 28.82
CA GLU A 220 7.74 11.20 29.85
C GLU A 220 7.43 11.71 31.26
N ASN A 221 7.69 12.99 31.52
CA ASN A 221 7.35 13.66 32.79
C ASN A 221 5.85 14.02 32.92
N GLY A 222 5.03 13.73 31.90
CA GLY A 222 3.61 14.02 31.86
C GLY A 222 3.24 15.48 31.58
N VAL A 223 4.23 16.36 31.38
CA VAL A 223 4.01 17.80 31.17
C VAL A 223 4.51 18.21 29.79
N GLY A 224 3.57 18.59 28.93
CA GLY A 224 3.85 19.06 27.58
C GLY A 224 4.01 17.94 26.54
N THR A 225 4.45 18.34 25.35
CA THR A 225 4.76 17.44 24.24
C THR A 225 6.25 17.40 24.02
N GLU A 226 6.79 16.21 23.75
CA GLU A 226 8.17 16.01 23.33
C GLU A 226 8.23 15.55 21.86
N VAL A 227 9.32 15.91 21.19
CA VAL A 227 9.63 15.43 19.84
C VAL A 227 10.75 14.41 19.85
N VAL A 228 10.49 13.24 19.27
CA VAL A 228 11.41 12.10 19.28
C VAL A 228 11.88 11.78 17.87
N GLN A 229 13.20 11.62 17.72
CA GLN A 229 13.81 11.10 16.50
C GLN A 229 14.07 9.60 16.64
N CYS A 230 13.36 8.79 15.87
CA CYS A 230 13.61 7.36 15.77
C CYS A 230 14.60 7.07 14.62
N LYS A 231 15.80 6.60 14.98
CA LYS A 231 16.80 6.15 14.01
C LYS A 231 16.48 4.73 13.56
N PRO A 232 16.57 4.42 12.25
CA PRO A 232 16.31 3.08 11.75
C PRO A 232 17.39 2.11 12.24
N GLN A 233 16.98 0.94 12.75
CA GLN A 233 17.88 -0.12 13.18
C GLN A 233 17.75 -1.39 12.32
N GLY A 234 18.84 -2.05 11.94
CA GLY A 234 18.78 -3.33 11.24
C GLY A 234 18.22 -3.25 9.80
N LYS A 235 17.19 -4.06 9.51
CA LYS A 235 16.51 -4.04 8.20
C LYS A 235 15.66 -2.78 8.07
N GLY A 236 15.41 -2.36 6.84
CA GLY A 236 14.61 -1.18 6.55
C GLY A 236 13.18 -1.23 7.12
N VAL A 237 12.47 -0.12 7.07
CA VAL A 237 11.14 0.01 7.69
C VAL A 237 10.07 -0.75 6.92
N LEU A 238 8.99 -1.14 7.60
CA LEU A 238 7.82 -1.68 6.93
C LEU A 238 7.16 -0.54 6.14
N LEU A 239 6.83 -0.77 4.88
CA LEU A 239 6.07 0.18 4.04
C LEU A 239 4.59 0.18 4.41
N ARG A 240 4.32 0.41 5.69
CA ARG A 240 3.00 0.39 6.28
C ARG A 240 2.88 1.52 7.30
N GLN A 241 1.65 1.94 7.49
CA GLN A 241 1.22 2.87 8.50
C GLN A 241 0.18 2.20 9.40
N TYR A 242 0.02 2.70 10.62
CA TYR A 242 -1.10 2.29 11.46
C TYR A 242 -2.42 2.60 10.77
N ARG A 243 -3.42 1.75 10.95
CA ARG A 243 -4.78 2.05 10.47
C ARG A 243 -5.33 3.24 11.26
N ASN A 244 -5.92 4.20 10.56
CA ASN A 244 -6.60 5.30 11.22
C ASN A 244 -7.85 4.74 11.92
N ALA A 245 -7.99 5.03 13.21
CA ALA A 245 -9.18 4.66 13.96
C ALA A 245 -10.26 5.74 13.71
N VAL A 246 -10.93 5.67 12.55
CA VAL A 246 -12.02 6.62 12.23
C VAL A 246 -13.19 6.46 13.23
N GLY A 247 -13.31 5.28 13.85
CA GLY A 247 -14.13 5.03 15.03
C GLY A 247 -13.76 3.73 15.74
N VAL A 248 -13.94 3.69 17.07
CA VAL A 248 -13.66 2.50 17.91
C VAL A 248 -14.51 1.31 17.47
N GLU A 249 -15.74 1.56 17.03
CA GLU A 249 -16.71 0.54 16.62
C GLU A 249 -16.32 -0.16 15.31
N GLU A 250 -15.88 0.59 14.30
CA GLU A 250 -15.39 0.04 13.04
C GLU A 250 -14.14 -0.82 13.27
N LEU A 251 -13.21 -0.30 14.08
CA LEU A 251 -12.01 -1.01 14.46
C LEU A 251 -12.34 -2.31 15.22
N GLN A 252 -13.33 -2.27 16.12
CA GLN A 252 -13.73 -3.44 16.89
C GLN A 252 -14.29 -4.54 15.97
N GLU A 253 -15.07 -4.22 14.94
CA GLU A 253 -15.56 -5.23 13.99
C GLU A 253 -14.41 -5.83 13.15
N VAL A 254 -13.45 -5.01 12.73
CA VAL A 254 -12.22 -5.50 12.07
C VAL A 254 -11.45 -6.46 12.98
N ILE A 255 -11.23 -6.08 14.25
CA ILE A 255 -10.52 -6.89 15.25
C ILE A 255 -11.29 -8.19 15.54
N LYS A 256 -12.60 -8.11 15.71
CA LYS A 256 -13.46 -9.27 15.98
C LYS A 256 -13.43 -10.28 14.83
N SER A 257 -13.31 -9.81 13.59
CA SER A 257 -13.14 -10.66 12.41
C SER A 257 -11.73 -11.22 12.26
N ALA A 258 -10.73 -10.68 12.97
CA ALA A 258 -9.34 -11.07 12.83
C ALA A 258 -9.07 -12.46 13.44
N PRO A 259 -8.57 -13.44 12.66
CA PRO A 259 -8.40 -14.81 13.14
C PRO A 259 -7.54 -14.94 14.40
N PHE A 260 -6.50 -14.14 14.54
CA PHE A 260 -5.58 -14.22 15.68
C PHE A 260 -6.25 -13.90 17.02
N VAL A 261 -7.29 -13.06 17.04
CA VAL A 261 -8.05 -12.72 18.25
C VAL A 261 -8.72 -13.98 18.81
N SER A 262 -9.34 -14.78 17.94
CA SER A 262 -9.93 -16.07 18.33
C SER A 262 -8.88 -17.10 18.76
N TRP A 263 -7.74 -17.17 18.04
CA TRP A 263 -6.67 -18.14 18.34
C TRP A 263 -6.01 -17.89 19.69
N LEU A 264 -5.88 -16.61 20.04
CA LEU A 264 -5.24 -16.15 21.28
C LEU A 264 -6.24 -15.94 22.41
N LYS A 265 -7.55 -16.11 22.16
CA LYS A 265 -8.65 -15.86 23.12
C LYS A 265 -8.60 -14.45 23.71
N LEU A 266 -8.33 -13.45 22.86
CA LEU A 266 -8.31 -12.04 23.28
C LEU A 266 -9.73 -11.46 23.25
N ASP A 267 -10.03 -10.50 24.13
CA ASP A 267 -11.26 -9.71 24.05
C ASP A 267 -11.11 -8.63 22.96
N PRO A 268 -11.95 -8.66 21.89
CA PRO A 268 -11.90 -7.62 20.85
C PRO A 268 -12.02 -6.19 21.37
N LYS A 269 -12.78 -5.97 22.45
CA LYS A 269 -12.97 -4.64 23.04
C LYS A 269 -11.69 -4.13 23.70
N GLU A 270 -11.04 -4.97 24.49
CA GLU A 270 -9.77 -4.63 25.13
C GLU A 270 -8.68 -4.40 24.09
N VAL A 271 -8.63 -5.25 23.07
CA VAL A 271 -7.68 -5.11 21.95
C VAL A 271 -7.87 -3.78 21.21
N ALA A 272 -9.12 -3.39 20.94
CA ALA A 272 -9.42 -2.10 20.31
C ALA A 272 -9.01 -0.93 21.21
N ALA A 273 -9.32 -0.98 22.51
CA ALA A 273 -8.98 0.08 23.46
C ALA A 273 -7.46 0.27 23.61
N VAL A 274 -6.70 -0.83 23.68
CA VAL A 274 -5.23 -0.81 23.71
C VAL A 274 -4.67 -0.21 22.42
N TYR A 275 -5.18 -0.63 21.26
CA TYR A 275 -4.74 -0.10 19.97
C TYR A 275 -4.97 1.41 19.84
N VAL A 276 -6.18 1.88 20.18
CA VAL A 276 -6.54 3.31 20.10
C VAL A 276 -5.64 4.11 21.03
N ARG A 277 -5.48 3.69 22.29
CA ARG A 277 -4.57 4.35 23.24
C ARG A 277 -3.14 4.39 22.73
N PHE A 278 -2.68 3.31 22.09
CA PHE A 278 -1.34 3.23 21.53
C PHE A 278 -1.15 4.25 20.39
N VAL A 279 -2.04 4.26 19.40
CA VAL A 279 -1.95 5.17 18.24
C VAL A 279 -2.16 6.63 18.65
N ASP A 280 -3.03 6.91 19.61
CA ASP A 280 -3.27 8.27 20.13
C ASP A 280 -2.12 8.80 21.00
N SER A 281 -1.17 7.94 21.41
CA SER A 281 -0.05 8.34 22.25
C SER A 281 1.06 9.07 21.49
N PHE A 282 1.01 9.06 20.15
CA PHE A 282 1.99 9.74 19.30
C PHE A 282 1.39 10.22 17.98
N THR A 283 2.02 11.22 17.39
CA THR A 283 1.66 11.77 16.08
C THR A 283 2.91 11.79 15.21
N PRO A 284 2.92 11.10 14.06
CA PRO A 284 4.01 11.21 13.10
C PRO A 284 4.13 12.66 12.59
N ILE A 285 5.35 13.20 12.54
CA ILE A 285 5.62 14.58 12.10
C ILE A 285 6.70 14.65 11.03
N GLY A 286 6.73 15.75 10.29
CA GLY A 286 7.76 16.01 9.29
C GLY A 286 9.11 16.34 9.92
N LYS A 287 10.19 16.17 9.13
CA LYS A 287 11.54 16.60 9.52
C LYS A 287 11.62 18.12 9.77
N SER A 288 10.84 18.91 9.04
CA SER A 288 10.70 20.35 9.24
C SER A 288 10.18 20.66 10.64
N ASP A 289 9.09 19.99 11.01
CA ASP A 289 8.36 20.26 12.25
C ASP A 289 9.21 19.85 13.46
N TYR A 290 9.88 18.71 13.35
CA TYR A 290 10.88 18.28 14.33
C TYR A 290 11.97 19.34 14.54
N ARG A 291 12.50 19.94 13.47
CA ARG A 291 13.56 20.97 13.56
C ARG A 291 13.06 22.27 14.19
N ILE A 292 11.83 22.68 13.91
CA ILE A 292 11.24 23.88 14.49
C ILE A 292 11.08 23.67 16.00
N GLN A 293 10.39 22.60 16.40
CA GLN A 293 10.10 22.32 17.82
C GLN A 293 11.38 22.04 18.62
N SER A 294 12.32 21.27 18.07
CA SER A 294 13.61 21.02 18.77
C SER A 294 14.49 22.26 18.94
N ASN A 295 14.33 23.28 18.08
CA ASN A 295 15.02 24.56 18.26
C ASN A 295 14.29 25.46 19.28
N GLU A 296 12.96 25.43 19.32
CA GLU A 296 12.16 26.13 20.33
C GLU A 296 12.40 25.58 21.74
N ASP A 297 12.49 24.26 21.90
CA ASP A 297 12.84 23.62 23.18
C ASP A 297 14.26 23.99 23.65
N ARG A 298 15.18 24.23 22.70
CA ARG A 298 16.54 24.70 23.01
C ARG A 298 16.57 26.16 23.44
N SER A 299 15.86 27.04 22.74
CA SER A 299 15.83 28.46 23.06
C SER A 299 15.08 28.74 24.36
N SER A 300 14.01 28.00 24.66
CA SER A 300 13.28 28.11 25.93
C SER A 300 14.06 27.56 27.13
N ASN A 301 14.83 26.48 26.96
CA ASN A 301 15.78 26.02 27.98
C ASN A 301 16.94 26.99 28.20
N GLU A 302 17.49 27.60 27.14
CA GLU A 302 18.53 28.63 27.28
C GLU A 302 18.00 29.88 28.00
N ALA A 303 16.77 30.31 27.71
CA ALA A 303 16.13 31.43 28.39
C ALA A 303 15.91 31.16 29.89
N THR A 304 15.45 29.95 30.26
CA THR A 304 15.27 29.59 31.69
C THR A 304 16.59 29.45 32.44
N VAL A 305 17.65 28.97 31.79
CA VAL A 305 18.99 28.91 32.40
C VAL A 305 19.56 30.31 32.64
N ILE A 306 19.35 31.26 31.72
CA ILE A 306 19.77 32.66 31.89
C ILE A 306 18.96 33.33 33.01
N GLU A 307 17.65 33.11 33.08
CA GLU A 307 16.78 33.71 34.10
C GLU A 307 17.11 33.19 35.51
N GLN A 308 17.45 31.90 35.66
CA GLN A 308 17.95 31.34 36.92
C GLN A 308 19.34 31.85 37.32
N HIS A 309 20.17 32.24 36.35
CA HIS A 309 21.49 32.80 36.63
C HIS A 309 21.42 34.29 37.01
N ILE A 310 20.40 35.02 36.56
CA ILE A 310 20.16 36.43 36.93
C ILE A 310 19.56 36.53 38.34
N LEU A 311 18.76 35.56 38.78
CA LEU A 311 18.17 35.53 40.13
C LEU A 311 19.11 35.02 41.23
N ARG A 312 20.36 34.68 40.89
CA ARG A 312 21.39 34.18 41.84
C ARG A 312 22.59 35.12 42.04
N VAL A 313 22.52 36.36 41.54
CA VAL A 313 23.53 37.40 41.76
C VAL A 313 23.02 38.44 42.73
#